data_AF-A0A357WWE4-F1
#
_entry.id   AF-A0A357WWE4-F1
#
_cell.length_a   1.000
_cell.length_b   1.000
_cell.length_c   1.000
_cell.angle_alpha   90.00
_cell.angle_beta   90.00
_cell.angle_gamma   90.00
#
_symmetry.space_group_name_H-M   'P 1'
#
loop_
_entity.id
_entity.type
_entity.pdbx_description
1 polymer ?
#
loop_
_entity_poly.entity_id
_entity_poly.type
_entity_poly.pdbx_seq_one_letter_code
_entity_poly.pdbx_strand_id
1 'polypeptide(L)' 'MNRQDFMDAVSFNSQGLVPVITQDAENGEVLMLAWMNKEAIKLTMETGQMTYYSRSRKKLWIKGETS' A
#
# COMPACT_ATOMS: atom_id res chain seq x y z
N MET A 1 1.11 14.19 13.24
CA MET A 1 0.56 13.97 11.90
C MET A 1 -0.65 13.05 12.06
N ASN A 2 -1.84 13.53 11.71
CA ASN A 2 -3.04 12.70 11.72
C ASN A 2 -3.15 11.93 10.39
N ARG A 3 -4.12 11.01 10.27
CA ARG A 3 -4.29 10.19 9.04
C ARG A 3 -4.55 11.04 7.78
N GLN A 4 -5.22 12.19 7.92
CA GLN A 4 -5.51 13.08 6.81
C GLN A 4 -4.23 13.74 6.31
N ASP A 5 -3.40 14.27 7.21
CA ASP A 5 -2.11 14.88 6.87
C ASP A 5 -1.20 13.90 6.09
N PHE A 6 -1.21 12.61 6.47
CA PHE A 6 -0.46 11.58 5.76
C PHE A 6 -0.99 11.38 4.34
N MET A 7 -2.31 11.24 4.18
CA MET A 7 -2.93 11.01 2.88
C MET A 7 -2.68 12.17 1.90
N ASP A 8 -2.62 13.40 2.40
CA ASP A 8 -2.38 14.59 1.59
C ASP A 8 -0.90 14.70 1.15
N ALA A 9 0.02 14.08 1.90
CA ALA A 9 1.45 14.03 1.55
C ALA A 9 1.78 12.95 0.50
N VAL A 10 0.90 11.97 0.27
CA VAL A 10 1.15 10.89 -0.70
C VAL A 10 1.04 11.42 -2.12
N SER A 11 2.14 11.32 -2.87
CA SER A 11 2.20 11.70 -4.29
C SER A 11 1.76 10.53 -5.18
N PHE A 12 0.50 10.56 -5.61
CA PHE A 12 -0.03 9.61 -6.58
C PHE A 12 0.34 10.00 -8.01
N ASN A 13 0.59 9.00 -8.85
CA ASN A 13 0.76 9.21 -10.29
C ASN A 13 -0.58 9.50 -11.00
N SER A 14 -0.53 9.72 -12.32
CA SER A 14 -1.73 9.99 -13.14
C SER A 14 -2.78 8.89 -13.15
N GLN A 15 -2.46 7.68 -12.67
CA GLN A 15 -3.37 6.55 -12.54
C GLN A 15 -3.95 6.43 -11.11
N GLY A 16 -3.64 7.37 -10.21
CA GLY A 16 -4.07 7.32 -8.82
C GLY A 16 -3.31 6.27 -7.99
N LEU A 17 -2.09 5.91 -8.40
CA LEU A 17 -1.27 4.88 -7.75
C LEU A 17 0.04 5.44 -7.20
N VAL A 18 0.53 4.84 -6.12
CA VAL A 18 1.85 5.10 -5.54
C VAL A 18 2.64 3.79 -5.43
N PRO A 19 3.96 3.77 -5.75
CA PRO A 19 4.80 2.62 -5.48
C PRO A 19 5.06 2.50 -3.97
N VAL A 20 5.04 1.27 -3.46
CA VAL A 20 5.28 0.97 -2.05
C VAL A 20 6.32 -0.12 -1.94
N ILE A 21 7.33 0.14 -1.12
CA ILE A 21 8.36 -0.83 -0.74
C ILE A 21 8.01 -1.37 0.63
N THR A 22 7.88 -2.68 0.72
CA THR A 22 7.69 -3.38 1.99
C THR A 22 9.03 -3.92 2.43
N GLN A 23 9.38 -3.61 3.67
CA GLN A 23 10.63 -4.03 4.28
C GLN A 23 10.35 -4.88 5.51
N ASP A 24 11.28 -5.76 5.83
CA ASP A 24 11.32 -6.43 7.12
C ASP A 24 11.57 -5.37 8.22
N ALA A 25 10.81 -5.46 9.30
CA ALA A 25 10.82 -4.45 10.35
C ALA A 25 12.04 -4.56 11.27
N GLU A 26 12.70 -5.71 11.34
CA GLU A 26 13.84 -5.96 12.22
C GLU A 26 15.16 -5.59 11.54
N ASN A 27 15.34 -5.99 10.28
CA ASN A 27 16.61 -5.88 9.58
C ASN A 27 16.60 -4.90 8.38
N GLY A 28 15.44 -4.38 8.00
CA GLY A 28 15.29 -3.44 6.89
C GLY A 28 15.42 -4.07 5.49
N GLU A 29 15.44 -5.40 5.39
CA GLU A 29 15.50 -6.12 4.12
C GLU A 29 14.30 -5.73 3.25
N VAL A 30 14.55 -5.40 1.98
CA VAL A 30 13.50 -5.11 1.01
C VAL A 30 12.84 -6.42 0.59
N LEU A 31 11.61 -6.62 1.02
CA LEU A 31 10.83 -7.84 0.75
C LEU A 31 10.11 -7.77 -0.60
N MET A 32 9.49 -6.62 -0.91
CA MET A 32 8.76 -6.45 -2.17
C MET A 32 8.50 -5.00 -2.55
N LEU A 33 8.29 -4.78 -3.86
CA LEU A 33 7.67 -3.58 -4.41
C LEU A 33 6.26 -3.92 -4.90
N ALA A 34 5.27 -3.10 -4.52
CA ALA A 34 3.92 -3.17 -5.03
C ALA A 34 3.34 -1.77 -5.29
N TRP A 35 2.07 -1.72 -5.69
CA TRP A 35 1.33 -0.49 -5.91
C TRP A 35 0.17 -0.41 -4.92
N MET A 36 -0.14 0.80 -4.46
CA MET A 36 -1.35 1.08 -3.71
C MET A 36 -2.12 2.23 -4.35
N ASN A 37 -3.44 2.17 -4.31
CA ASN A 37 -4.31 3.32 -4.54
C ASN A 37 -4.72 3.93 -3.18
N LYS A 38 -5.52 5.01 -3.21
CA LYS A 38 -6.00 5.68 -1.99
C LYS A 38 -6.72 4.74 -1.02
N GLU A 39 -7.54 3.83 -1.55
CA GLU A 39 -8.33 2.87 -0.77
C GLU A 39 -7.47 1.81 -0.09
N ALA A 40 -6.49 1.26 -0.81
CA ALA A 40 -5.53 0.29 -0.29
C ALA A 40 -4.75 0.84 0.91
N ILE A 41 -4.32 2.11 0.84
CA ILE A 41 -3.64 2.80 1.94
C ILE A 41 -4.57 2.98 3.14
N LYS A 42 -5.82 3.42 2.89
CA LYS A 42 -6.83 3.60 3.94
C LYS A 42 -7.08 2.29 4.68
N LEU A 43 -7.34 1.20 3.95
CA LEU A 43 -7.55 -0.12 4.54
C LEU A 43 -6.35 -0.59 5.34
N THR A 44 -5.13 -0.39 4.83
CA THR A 44 -3.90 -0.74 5.56
C THR A 44 -3.80 0.00 6.89
N MET A 45 -4.13 1.29 6.94
CA MET A 45 -4.15 2.07 8.19
C MET A 45 -5.28 1.70 9.14
N GLU A 46 -6.38 1.15 8.62
CA GLU A 46 -7.55 0.75 9.41
C GLU A 46 -7.39 -0.65 10.00
N THR A 47 -6.89 -1.61 9.22
CA THR A 47 -6.80 -3.02 9.60
C THR A 47 -5.44 -3.40 10.19
N GLY A 48 -4.39 -2.62 9.92
CA GLY A 48 -3.01 -2.99 10.22
C GLY A 48 -2.47 -4.10 9.31
N GLN A 49 -3.20 -4.48 8.25
CA GLN A 49 -2.79 -5.49 7.27
C GLN A 49 -2.43 -4.82 5.94
N MET A 50 -1.29 -5.20 5.37
CA MET A 50 -0.86 -4.65 4.09
C MET A 50 -1.84 -5.02 2.97
N THR A 51 -2.51 -4.01 2.43
CA THR A 51 -3.45 -4.12 1.31
C THR A 51 -2.83 -3.45 0.08
N TYR A 52 -2.69 -4.14 -1.04
CA TYR A 52 -2.15 -3.58 -2.27
C TYR A 52 -3.22 -3.46 -3.36
N TYR A 53 -2.91 -2.73 -4.42
CA TYR A 53 -3.71 -2.66 -5.64
C TYR A 53 -3.03 -3.42 -6.78
N SER A 54 -3.65 -4.51 -7.24
CA SER A 54 -3.19 -5.25 -8.40
C SER A 54 -3.56 -4.51 -9.69
N ARG A 55 -2.56 -3.97 -10.40
CA ARG A 55 -2.78 -3.24 -11.66
C ARG A 55 -3.35 -4.12 -12.77
N SER A 56 -2.97 -5.39 -12.84
CA SER A 56 -3.45 -6.33 -13.85
C SER A 56 -4.86 -6.82 -13.56
N ARG A 57 -5.18 -7.10 -12.29
CA ARG A 57 -6.50 -7.59 -11.86
C ARG A 57 -7.48 -6.46 -11.52
N LYS A 58 -7.01 -5.21 -11.50
CA LYS A 58 -7.74 -3.99 -11.13
C LYS A 58 -8.52 -4.13 -9.80
N LYS A 59 -7.91 -4.79 -8.82
CA LYS A 59 -8.54 -5.11 -7.53
C LYS A 59 -7.58 -4.95 -6.36
N LEU A 60 -8.15 -4.76 -5.18
CA LEU A 60 -7.43 -4.84 -3.92
C LEU A 60 -6.99 -6.28 -3.64
N TRP A 61 -5.88 -6.42 -2.93
CA TRP A 61 -5.34 -7.70 -2.51
C TRP A 61 -4.64 -7.53 -1.16
N ILE A 62 -5.12 -8.23 -0.13
CA ILE A 62 -4.45 -8.24 1.18
C ILE A 62 -3.32 -9.27 1.11
N LYS A 63 -2.13 -8.87 1.55
CA LYS A 63 -0.97 -9.75 1.55
C LYS A 63 -1.27 -10.99 2.40
N GLY A 64 -1.24 -12.17 1.76
CA GLY A 64 -1.48 -13.46 2.43
C GLY A 64 -2.86 -14.08 2.17
N GLU A 65 -3.83 -13.35 1.60
CA GLU A 65 -5.15 -13.93 1.25
C GLU A 65 -5.09 -14.98 0.15
N THR A 66 -4.05 -14.94 -0.68
CA THR A 66 -3.78 -15.97 -1.69
C THR A 66 -2.27 -16.02 -1.85
N SER A 67 -1.68 -17.16 -1.49
CA SER A 67 -0.26 -17.45 -1.69
C SER A 67 -0.10 -18.43 -2.85
#